data_AF-A0A2G2MKJ9-F1
#
_entry.id   AF-A0A2G2MKJ9-F1
#
_cell.length_a   1.000
_cell.length_b   1.000
_cell.length_c   1.000
_cell.angle_alpha   90.00
_cell.angle_beta   90.00
_cell.angle_gamma   90.00
#
_symmetry.space_group_name_H-M   'P 1'
#
loop_
_entity.id
_entity.type
_entity.pdbx_description
1 polymer ?
#
loop_
_entity_poly.entity_id
_entity_poly.type
_entity_poly.pdbx_seq_one_letter_code
_entity_poly.pdbx_strand_id
1 'polypeptide(L)'
;MQNYIEHGGEYVRDELISEIVKRIVKEMSAARENEVLEIVTEISKDRIPIEVSARHVHFSEEDYKALFGIDAVMSKKKELSQYGQFQCKERVMLIGPKGTISRVAVLGPFRQKTQVEITKTDARQLGINAPLNQSGNLEGASGIHVASRELVMEIKSCVIIAKNHIHMNALDAKNLDVVDNQTVSVRVKSERPITFEDVLVRVSDKYSLAMHIDFDEANAAWYCEGDYGEIVNSSQTYKSQENDRQVEKTSHAEEVSTVSKELLKRKLIVEEDIRQIAKKGIDSIYVHKKSIITPLAKDAIRKERIKVLQNAEERGAL
;
A
#
# COMPACT_ATOMS: atom_id res chain seq x y z
N MET A 1 10.59 -87.06 16.25
CA MET A 1 9.46 -86.28 15.73
C MET A 1 9.43 -84.98 16.51
N GLN A 2 9.59 -83.88 15.79
CA GLN A 2 9.84 -82.52 16.26
C GLN A 2 8.70 -81.95 17.13
N ASN A 3 9.10 -81.20 18.16
CA ASN A 3 8.53 -79.97 18.74
C ASN A 3 7.06 -79.61 18.47
N TYR A 4 6.32 -79.26 19.53
CA TYR A 4 5.82 -77.90 19.83
C TYR A 4 4.88 -77.96 21.05
N ILE A 5 4.63 -76.80 21.65
CA ILE A 5 3.65 -76.49 22.72
C ILE A 5 4.25 -76.39 24.13
N GLU A 6 5.13 -75.42 24.30
CA GLU A 6 4.95 -74.36 25.30
C GLU A 6 5.18 -73.04 24.56
N HIS A 7 4.63 -71.90 25.03
CA HIS A 7 4.78 -70.50 24.53
C HIS A 7 3.43 -69.79 24.23
N GLY A 8 2.42 -69.94 25.10
CA GLY A 8 1.16 -69.18 25.01
C GLY A 8 1.13 -67.86 25.81
N GLY A 9 2.11 -67.60 26.68
CA GLY A 9 2.07 -66.50 27.67
C GLY A 9 3.08 -65.36 27.47
N GLU A 10 4.00 -65.49 26.51
CA GLU A 10 4.99 -64.45 26.15
C GLU A 10 4.48 -63.58 25.00
N TYR A 11 3.88 -64.20 23.98
CA TYR A 11 3.34 -63.52 22.80
C TYR A 11 2.26 -62.47 23.14
N VAL A 12 1.38 -62.76 24.11
CA VAL A 12 0.28 -61.86 24.52
C VAL A 12 0.79 -60.64 25.31
N ARG A 13 1.92 -60.77 26.01
CA ARG A 13 2.54 -59.65 26.73
C ARG A 13 3.26 -58.69 25.78
N ASP A 14 3.92 -59.22 24.75
CA ASP A 14 4.62 -58.39 23.77
C ASP A 14 3.65 -57.62 22.85
N GLU A 15 2.50 -58.20 22.49
CA GLU A 15 1.45 -57.47 21.77
C GLU A 15 0.86 -56.32 22.59
N LEU A 16 0.58 -56.55 23.88
CA LEU A 16 0.04 -55.51 24.76
C LEU A 16 1.06 -54.38 24.99
N ILE A 17 2.34 -54.72 25.17
CA ILE A 17 3.42 -53.73 25.31
C ILE A 17 3.57 -52.93 24.00
N SER A 18 3.51 -53.58 22.83
CA SER A 18 3.57 -52.92 21.53
C SER A 18 2.42 -51.94 21.33
N GLU A 19 1.21 -52.30 21.77
CA GLU A 19 0.02 -51.47 21.66
C GLU A 19 0.05 -50.27 22.62
N ILE A 20 0.54 -50.47 23.84
CA ILE A 20 0.78 -49.40 24.82
C ILE A 20 1.87 -48.44 24.31
N VAL A 21 2.99 -48.95 23.80
CA VAL A 21 4.07 -48.12 23.23
C VAL A 21 3.57 -47.33 22.03
N LYS A 22 2.79 -47.93 21.11
CA LYS A 22 2.18 -47.21 19.98
C LYS A 22 1.24 -46.09 20.44
N ARG A 23 0.47 -46.33 21.51
CA ARG A 23 -0.45 -45.35 22.08
C ARG A 23 0.29 -44.20 22.75
N ILE A 24 1.34 -44.50 23.54
CA ILE A 24 2.21 -43.50 24.16
C ILE A 24 2.95 -42.70 23.10
N VAL A 25 3.49 -43.33 22.04
CA VAL A 25 4.15 -42.62 20.93
C VAL A 25 3.17 -41.71 20.20
N LYS A 26 1.92 -42.14 20.00
CA LYS A 26 0.86 -41.33 19.38
C LYS A 26 0.40 -40.16 20.27
N GLU A 27 0.31 -40.37 21.58
CA GLU A 27 -0.03 -39.32 22.55
C GLU A 27 1.13 -38.32 22.70
N MET A 28 2.39 -38.80 22.72
CA MET A 28 3.59 -37.96 22.72
C MET A 28 3.75 -37.20 21.40
N SER A 29 3.40 -37.79 20.25
CA SER A 29 3.43 -37.09 18.97
C SER A 29 2.35 -36.01 18.89
N ALA A 30 1.14 -36.30 19.38
CA ALA A 30 0.06 -35.32 19.44
C ALA A 30 0.35 -34.18 20.45
N ALA A 31 0.95 -34.50 21.60
CA ALA A 31 1.38 -33.49 22.57
C ALA A 31 2.48 -32.58 22.01
N ARG A 32 3.43 -33.17 21.27
CA ARG A 32 4.51 -32.43 20.59
C ARG A 32 3.99 -31.63 19.39
N GLU A 33 3.00 -32.14 18.67
CA GLU A 33 2.29 -31.40 17.63
C GLU A 33 1.53 -30.22 18.22
N ASN A 34 0.85 -30.38 19.37
CA ASN A 34 0.16 -29.27 20.04
C ASN A 34 1.13 -28.25 20.63
N GLU A 35 2.25 -28.65 21.24
CA GLU A 35 3.30 -27.71 21.66
C GLU A 35 3.92 -26.97 20.48
N VAL A 36 4.19 -27.66 19.36
CA VAL A 36 4.67 -27.02 18.13
C VAL A 36 3.58 -26.11 17.55
N LEU A 37 2.31 -26.49 17.60
CA LEU A 37 1.19 -25.66 17.13
C LEU A 37 1.07 -24.42 17.99
N GLU A 38 1.16 -24.53 19.32
CA GLU A 38 1.16 -23.42 20.27
C GLU A 38 2.35 -22.49 20.05
N ILE A 39 3.57 -23.02 19.94
CA ILE A 39 4.79 -22.25 19.65
C ILE A 39 4.71 -21.57 18.27
N VAL A 40 4.19 -22.26 17.24
CA VAL A 40 3.99 -21.69 15.90
C VAL A 40 2.92 -20.60 15.95
N THR A 41 1.81 -20.80 16.66
CA THR A 41 0.79 -19.75 16.85
C THR A 41 1.33 -18.57 17.65
N GLU A 42 2.23 -18.79 18.61
CA GLU A 42 2.81 -17.73 19.43
C GLU A 42 3.87 -16.94 18.66
N ILE A 43 4.68 -17.59 17.82
CA ILE A 43 5.60 -16.94 16.86
C ILE A 43 4.83 -16.24 15.73
N SER A 44 3.63 -16.69 15.39
CA SER A 44 2.79 -16.07 14.35
C SER A 44 1.93 -14.92 14.84
N LYS A 45 1.81 -14.67 16.15
CA LYS A 45 0.91 -13.64 16.71
C LYS A 45 1.16 -12.25 16.10
N ASP A 46 2.41 -11.93 15.76
CA ASP A 46 2.79 -10.61 15.23
C ASP A 46 3.16 -10.63 13.74
N ARG A 47 3.10 -11.79 13.08
CA ARG A 47 3.53 -11.95 11.69
C ARG A 47 2.35 -11.84 10.74
N ILE A 48 2.34 -10.80 9.94
CA ILE A 48 1.35 -10.58 8.90
C ILE A 48 1.95 -11.06 7.57
N PRO A 49 1.39 -12.10 6.92
CA PRO A 49 1.83 -12.50 5.60
C PRO A 49 1.71 -11.34 4.62
N ILE A 50 2.72 -11.16 3.75
CA ILE A 50 2.69 -10.13 2.71
C ILE A 50 2.36 -10.78 1.37
N GLU A 51 1.42 -10.19 0.65
CA GLU A 51 1.01 -10.63 -0.67
C GLU A 51 1.16 -9.51 -1.70
N VAL A 52 1.95 -9.79 -2.73
CA VAL A 52 2.21 -8.84 -3.80
C VAL A 52 1.15 -8.95 -4.88
N SER A 53 0.42 -7.86 -5.07
CA SER A 53 -0.67 -7.76 -6.03
C SER A 53 -0.14 -7.30 -7.39
N ALA A 54 -0.21 -8.20 -8.37
CA ALA A 54 0.01 -7.85 -9.78
C ALA A 54 -1.13 -6.97 -10.29
N ARG A 55 -0.84 -6.18 -11.33
CA ARG A 55 -1.88 -5.46 -12.07
C ARG A 55 -3.02 -6.38 -12.50
N HIS A 56 -4.24 -5.95 -12.27
CA HIS A 56 -5.42 -6.77 -12.52
C HIS A 56 -6.69 -5.95 -12.71
N VAL A 57 -7.73 -6.63 -13.20
CA VAL A 57 -9.07 -6.06 -13.40
C VAL A 57 -10.09 -6.90 -12.66
N HIS A 58 -10.93 -6.24 -11.88
CA HIS A 58 -12.22 -6.74 -11.41
C HIS A 58 -13.30 -6.19 -12.34
N PHE A 59 -14.21 -7.02 -12.82
CA PHE A 59 -15.27 -6.58 -13.72
C PHE A 59 -16.63 -6.52 -13.05
N SER A 60 -17.47 -5.59 -13.52
CA SER A 60 -18.92 -5.74 -13.45
C SER A 60 -19.37 -6.86 -14.40
N GLU A 61 -20.50 -7.49 -14.10
CA GLU A 61 -21.03 -8.53 -15.00
C GLU A 61 -21.36 -7.95 -16.39
N GLU A 62 -21.90 -6.72 -16.43
CA GLU A 62 -22.24 -6.01 -17.66
C GLU A 62 -21.01 -5.76 -18.54
N ASP A 63 -19.96 -5.14 -17.99
CA ASP A 63 -18.74 -4.84 -18.76
C ASP A 63 -18.03 -6.11 -19.21
N TYR A 64 -18.03 -7.15 -18.37
CA TYR A 64 -17.44 -8.43 -18.73
C TYR A 64 -18.17 -9.05 -19.93
N LYS A 65 -19.50 -9.08 -19.90
CA LYS A 65 -20.32 -9.60 -21.00
C LYS A 65 -20.21 -8.74 -22.25
N ALA A 66 -20.10 -7.41 -22.11
CA ALA A 66 -19.84 -6.53 -23.24
C ALA A 66 -18.49 -6.82 -23.91
N LEU A 67 -17.47 -7.16 -23.12
CA LEU A 67 -16.10 -7.38 -23.61
C LEU A 67 -15.82 -8.83 -24.09
N PHE A 68 -16.50 -9.82 -23.51
CA PHE A 68 -16.27 -11.25 -23.76
C PHE A 68 -17.46 -11.98 -24.40
N GLY A 69 -18.64 -11.34 -24.52
CA GLY A 69 -19.87 -11.91 -25.08
C GLY A 69 -20.98 -12.10 -24.04
N ILE A 70 -22.24 -12.01 -24.48
CA ILE A 70 -23.42 -12.00 -23.59
C ILE A 70 -23.56 -13.27 -22.71
N ASP A 71 -23.14 -14.41 -23.24
CA ASP A 71 -23.18 -15.71 -22.56
C ASP A 71 -21.84 -16.07 -21.88
N ALA A 72 -20.87 -15.14 -21.86
CA ALA A 72 -19.56 -15.40 -21.29
C ALA A 72 -19.62 -15.55 -19.76
N VAL A 73 -18.85 -16.51 -19.24
CA VAL A 73 -18.74 -16.81 -17.81
C VAL A 73 -17.26 -16.80 -17.40
N MET A 74 -16.96 -16.29 -16.21
CA MET A 74 -15.59 -16.23 -15.70
C MET A 74 -15.00 -17.64 -15.52
N SER A 75 -13.94 -17.95 -16.25
CA SER A 75 -13.27 -19.25 -16.14
C SER A 75 -12.26 -19.24 -15.00
N LYS A 76 -12.60 -19.85 -13.87
CA LYS A 76 -11.69 -19.99 -12.73
C LYS A 76 -10.39 -20.72 -13.11
N LYS A 77 -9.24 -20.12 -12.78
CA LYS A 77 -7.90 -20.71 -12.95
C LYS A 77 -7.31 -21.16 -11.62
N LYS A 78 -7.32 -20.30 -10.60
CA LYS A 78 -6.85 -20.62 -9.25
C LYS A 78 -7.57 -19.76 -8.20
N GLU A 79 -7.70 -20.29 -7.00
CA GLU A 79 -8.11 -19.51 -5.83
C GLU A 79 -7.05 -18.49 -5.45
N LEU A 80 -7.48 -17.41 -4.80
CA LEU A 80 -6.63 -16.48 -4.09
C LEU A 80 -6.73 -16.73 -2.57
N SER A 81 -5.89 -16.03 -1.81
CA SER A 81 -5.83 -16.11 -0.34
C SER A 81 -7.12 -15.67 0.36
N GLN A 82 -7.76 -14.65 -0.19
CA GLN A 82 -9.03 -14.12 0.30
C GLN A 82 -10.18 -15.01 -0.14
N TYR A 83 -11.04 -15.40 0.81
CA TYR A 83 -12.08 -16.41 0.62
C TYR A 83 -13.02 -16.06 -0.55
N GLY A 84 -13.19 -17.03 -1.46
CA GLY A 84 -14.07 -16.91 -2.63
C GLY A 84 -13.54 -16.00 -3.74
N GLN A 85 -12.37 -15.36 -3.58
CA GLN A 85 -11.71 -14.62 -4.65
C GLN A 85 -10.87 -15.58 -5.51
N PHE A 86 -10.87 -15.36 -6.82
CA PHE A 86 -10.14 -16.23 -7.72
C PHE A 86 -9.56 -15.47 -8.92
N GLN A 87 -8.46 -16.00 -9.44
CA GLN A 87 -7.92 -15.54 -10.71
C GLN A 87 -8.55 -16.33 -11.85
N CYS A 88 -8.96 -15.63 -12.91
CA CYS A 88 -9.54 -16.24 -14.10
C CYS A 88 -8.46 -16.64 -15.12
N LYS A 89 -8.82 -17.50 -16.07
CA LYS A 89 -7.99 -17.88 -17.23
C LYS A 89 -7.87 -16.72 -18.21
N GLU A 90 -8.92 -15.91 -18.30
CA GLU A 90 -9.00 -14.73 -19.13
C GLU A 90 -7.93 -13.71 -18.74
N ARG A 91 -7.51 -12.97 -19.77
CA ARG A 91 -6.53 -11.90 -19.70
C ARG A 91 -6.98 -10.78 -20.62
N VAL A 92 -6.71 -9.55 -20.22
CA VAL A 92 -7.02 -8.36 -21.00
C VAL A 92 -5.77 -7.56 -21.30
N MET A 93 -5.87 -6.67 -22.29
CA MET A 93 -4.90 -5.62 -22.54
C MET A 93 -5.48 -4.29 -22.07
N LEU A 94 -4.67 -3.52 -21.34
CA LEU A 94 -4.96 -2.15 -20.99
C LEU A 94 -4.30 -1.23 -22.02
N ILE A 95 -5.07 -0.29 -22.55
CA ILE A 95 -4.63 0.64 -23.59
C ILE A 95 -4.84 2.06 -23.08
N GLY A 96 -3.74 2.76 -22.87
CA GLY A 96 -3.71 4.17 -22.47
C GLY A 96 -3.13 5.07 -23.58
N PRO A 97 -3.16 6.40 -23.40
CA PRO A 97 -2.72 7.35 -24.43
C PRO A 97 -1.26 7.20 -24.87
N LYS A 98 -0.39 6.71 -23.98
CA LYS A 98 1.06 6.60 -24.24
C LYS A 98 1.50 5.19 -24.62
N GLY A 99 0.72 4.17 -24.27
CA GLY A 99 1.12 2.80 -24.49
C GLY A 99 0.11 1.78 -23.98
N THR A 100 0.52 0.53 -24.05
CA THR A 100 -0.31 -0.63 -23.71
C THR A 100 0.37 -1.53 -22.71
N ILE A 101 -0.43 -2.24 -21.90
CA ILE A 101 0.02 -3.33 -21.04
C ILE A 101 -0.82 -4.56 -21.37
N SER A 102 -0.17 -5.63 -21.81
CA SER A 102 -0.83 -6.88 -22.19
C SER A 102 -0.86 -7.89 -21.06
N ARG A 103 -1.71 -8.92 -21.19
CA ARG A 103 -1.81 -10.07 -20.27
C ARG A 103 -2.13 -9.67 -18.82
N VAL A 104 -2.92 -8.61 -18.63
CA VAL A 104 -3.42 -8.18 -17.33
C VAL A 104 -4.42 -9.19 -16.79
N ALA A 105 -4.27 -9.55 -15.51
CA ALA A 105 -5.09 -10.58 -14.88
C ALA A 105 -6.54 -10.13 -14.72
N VAL A 106 -7.47 -11.08 -14.83
CA VAL A 106 -8.88 -10.88 -14.47
C VAL A 106 -9.13 -11.62 -13.16
N LEU A 107 -9.72 -10.93 -12.19
CA LEU A 107 -10.07 -11.48 -10.89
C LEU A 107 -11.59 -11.53 -10.71
N GLY A 108 -12.08 -12.67 -10.24
CA GLY A 108 -13.46 -12.90 -9.88
C GLY A 108 -13.67 -13.02 -8.36
N PRO A 109 -14.94 -13.01 -7.91
CA PRO A 109 -16.15 -12.95 -8.72
C PRO A 109 -16.44 -11.55 -9.29
N PHE A 110 -17.55 -11.40 -10.03
CA PHE A 110 -18.03 -10.10 -10.47
C PHE A 110 -18.20 -9.14 -9.28
N ARG A 111 -17.94 -7.85 -9.54
CA ARG A 111 -18.19 -6.75 -8.61
C ARG A 111 -19.32 -5.87 -9.12
N GLN A 112 -19.79 -4.94 -8.30
CA GLN A 112 -20.80 -3.97 -8.73
C GLN A 112 -20.28 -3.00 -9.79
N LYS A 113 -18.98 -2.68 -9.76
CA LYS A 113 -18.32 -1.78 -10.71
C LYS A 113 -17.00 -2.38 -11.17
N THR A 114 -16.66 -2.13 -12.43
CA THR A 114 -15.34 -2.49 -12.97
C THR A 114 -14.26 -1.61 -12.34
N GLN A 115 -13.17 -2.24 -11.93
CA GLN A 115 -12.04 -1.59 -11.30
C GLN A 115 -10.74 -2.20 -11.82
N VAL A 116 -9.80 -1.34 -12.17
CA VAL A 116 -8.47 -1.69 -12.66
C VAL A 116 -7.47 -1.20 -11.63
N GLU A 117 -6.70 -2.14 -11.08
CA GLU A 117 -5.65 -1.86 -10.11
C GLU A 117 -4.28 -2.02 -10.79
N ILE A 118 -3.48 -0.95 -10.77
CA ILE A 118 -2.15 -0.87 -11.41
C ILE A 118 -1.14 -0.18 -10.48
N THR A 119 0.16 -0.29 -10.79
CA THR A 119 1.18 0.46 -10.04
C THR A 119 1.35 1.90 -10.55
N LYS A 120 2.11 2.75 -9.84
CA LYS A 120 2.43 4.10 -10.32
C LYS A 120 3.30 4.04 -11.59
N THR A 121 4.19 3.04 -11.68
CA THR A 121 4.99 2.78 -12.88
C THR A 121 4.11 2.42 -14.08
N ASP A 122 3.13 1.54 -13.89
CA ASP A 122 2.17 1.17 -14.94
C ASP A 122 1.38 2.39 -15.45
N ALA A 123 0.90 3.24 -14.53
CA ALA A 123 0.18 4.46 -14.88
C ALA A 123 1.02 5.40 -15.77
N ARG A 124 2.32 5.53 -15.49
CA ARG A 124 3.27 6.31 -16.31
C ARG A 124 3.50 5.68 -17.69
N GLN A 125 3.52 4.35 -17.78
CA GLN A 125 3.65 3.63 -19.05
C GLN A 125 2.41 3.83 -19.93
N LEU A 126 1.23 3.71 -19.33
CA LEU A 126 -0.06 3.91 -20.01
C LEU A 126 -0.31 5.38 -20.35
N GLY A 127 0.31 6.32 -19.63
CA GLY A 127 0.11 7.75 -19.84
C GLY A 127 -1.18 8.28 -19.21
N ILE A 128 -1.60 7.69 -18.09
CA ILE A 128 -2.81 8.08 -17.35
C ILE A 128 -2.44 8.57 -15.95
N ASN A 129 -3.29 9.41 -15.36
CA ASN A 129 -3.12 9.91 -14.00
C ASN A 129 -4.14 9.28 -13.05
N ALA A 130 -3.88 8.03 -12.66
CA ALA A 130 -4.71 7.33 -11.68
C ALA A 130 -4.42 7.81 -10.24
N PRO A 131 -5.46 7.97 -9.39
CA PRO A 131 -5.30 8.32 -7.97
C PRO A 131 -4.83 7.11 -7.14
N LEU A 132 -4.23 7.38 -5.98
CA LEU A 132 -3.92 6.35 -4.98
C LEU A 132 -5.14 6.14 -4.08
N ASN A 133 -5.84 5.03 -4.27
CA ASN A 133 -7.12 4.77 -3.59
C ASN A 133 -7.18 3.34 -3.02
N GLN A 134 -8.10 3.14 -2.08
CA GLN A 134 -8.47 1.81 -1.61
C GLN A 134 -9.39 1.12 -2.61
N SER A 135 -9.32 -0.22 -2.68
CA SER A 135 -10.19 -1.02 -3.52
C SER A 135 -11.67 -0.76 -3.18
N GLY A 136 -12.47 -0.35 -4.17
CA GLY A 136 -13.86 0.08 -4.01
C GLY A 136 -14.06 1.61 -4.04
N ASN A 137 -13.01 2.40 -3.78
CA ASN A 137 -13.06 3.86 -3.94
C ASN A 137 -12.58 4.26 -5.35
N LEU A 138 -13.53 4.56 -6.22
CA LEU A 138 -13.27 5.01 -7.60
C LEU A 138 -13.36 6.54 -7.75
N GLU A 139 -13.35 7.31 -6.67
CA GLU A 139 -13.35 8.77 -6.74
C GLU A 139 -12.08 9.28 -7.43
N GLY A 140 -12.27 10.13 -8.44
CA GLY A 140 -11.17 10.66 -9.27
C GLY A 140 -10.46 9.61 -10.14
N ALA A 141 -10.98 8.37 -10.21
CA ALA A 141 -10.38 7.30 -10.99
C ALA A 141 -10.25 7.68 -12.48
N SER A 142 -9.17 7.24 -13.11
CA SER A 142 -8.94 7.45 -14.54
C SER A 142 -9.79 6.50 -15.38
N GLY A 143 -10.08 6.89 -16.63
CA GLY A 143 -10.62 5.99 -17.64
C GLY A 143 -9.51 5.24 -18.38
N ILE A 144 -9.85 4.11 -19.00
CA ILE A 144 -8.93 3.34 -19.84
C ILE A 144 -9.68 2.52 -20.88
N HIS A 145 -9.02 2.19 -21.98
CA HIS A 145 -9.52 1.18 -22.91
C HIS A 145 -9.06 -0.20 -22.47
N VAL A 146 -9.99 -1.14 -22.43
CA VAL A 146 -9.74 -2.54 -22.09
C VAL A 146 -10.06 -3.41 -23.31
N ALA A 147 -9.11 -4.25 -23.72
CA ALA A 147 -9.25 -5.15 -24.85
C ALA A 147 -9.26 -6.61 -24.40
N SER A 148 -10.23 -7.38 -24.89
CA SER A 148 -10.14 -8.83 -24.97
C SER A 148 -9.46 -9.23 -26.29
N ARG A 149 -9.62 -10.50 -26.70
CA ARG A 149 -9.12 -10.97 -27.99
C ARG A 149 -9.93 -10.40 -29.17
N GLU A 150 -11.21 -10.14 -28.95
CA GLU A 150 -12.17 -9.86 -30.03
C GLU A 150 -12.70 -8.42 -29.97
N LEU A 151 -12.78 -7.84 -28.77
CA LEU A 151 -13.43 -6.56 -28.54
C LEU A 151 -12.54 -5.62 -27.72
N VAL A 152 -12.81 -4.32 -27.90
CA VAL A 152 -12.24 -3.20 -27.14
C VAL A 152 -13.40 -2.36 -26.64
N MET A 153 -13.32 -1.92 -25.39
CA MET A 153 -14.25 -0.94 -24.83
C MET A 153 -13.52 0.10 -23.98
N GLU A 154 -14.04 1.32 -23.96
CA GLU A 154 -13.62 2.34 -22.99
C GLU A 154 -14.40 2.12 -21.68
N ILE A 155 -13.69 2.08 -20.56
CA ILE A 155 -14.30 2.05 -19.22
C ILE A 155 -13.88 3.33 -18.50
N LYS A 156 -14.86 4.18 -18.20
CA LYS A 156 -14.65 5.46 -17.54
C LYS A 156 -14.53 5.27 -16.03
N SER A 157 -13.68 6.06 -15.39
CA SER A 157 -13.53 6.12 -13.92
C SER A 157 -13.37 4.76 -13.23
N CYS A 158 -12.43 3.94 -13.72
CA CYS A 158 -12.19 2.60 -13.21
C CYS A 158 -10.75 2.34 -12.74
N VAL A 159 -9.78 3.17 -13.13
CA VAL A 159 -8.37 2.91 -12.85
C VAL A 159 -7.90 3.64 -11.58
N ILE A 160 -7.33 2.86 -10.67
CA ILE A 160 -6.67 3.34 -9.45
C ILE A 160 -5.27 2.74 -9.31
N ILE A 161 -4.43 3.42 -8.54
CA ILE A 161 -3.25 2.82 -7.92
C ILE A 161 -3.69 2.28 -6.57
N ALA A 162 -3.49 0.99 -6.34
CA ALA A 162 -3.97 0.33 -5.14
C ALA A 162 -3.18 0.84 -3.92
N LYS A 163 -3.88 1.41 -2.94
CA LYS A 163 -3.30 1.72 -1.63
C LYS A 163 -3.12 0.42 -0.84
N ASN A 164 -1.95 0.22 -0.25
CA ASN A 164 -1.68 -0.90 0.64
C ASN A 164 -2.69 -0.97 1.80
N HIS A 165 -2.95 -2.19 2.25
CA HIS A 165 -3.90 -2.47 3.33
C HIS A 165 -3.69 -3.88 3.88
N ILE A 166 -4.23 -4.13 5.07
CA ILE A 166 -4.27 -5.46 5.68
C ILE A 166 -5.71 -5.94 5.69
N HIS A 167 -5.93 -7.13 5.13
CA HIS A 167 -7.15 -7.90 5.36
C HIS A 167 -6.95 -8.78 6.60
N MET A 168 -7.95 -8.86 7.45
CA MET A 168 -7.95 -9.78 8.60
C MET A 168 -9.38 -10.08 9.07
N ASN A 169 -9.57 -11.19 9.77
CA ASN A 169 -10.85 -11.48 10.42
C ASN A 169 -10.91 -10.87 11.84
N ALA A 170 -12.06 -10.98 12.51
CA ALA A 170 -12.26 -10.41 13.84
C ALA A 170 -11.34 -11.02 14.92
N LEU A 171 -10.96 -12.29 14.79
CA LEU A 171 -10.03 -12.94 15.73
C LEU A 171 -8.61 -12.41 15.55
N ASP A 172 -8.15 -12.28 14.32
CA ASP A 172 -6.84 -11.72 13.99
C ASP A 172 -6.73 -10.26 14.44
N ALA A 173 -7.77 -9.46 14.19
CA ALA A 173 -7.85 -8.07 14.64
C ALA A 173 -7.73 -7.95 16.17
N LYS A 174 -8.43 -8.83 16.91
CA LYS A 174 -8.33 -8.92 18.36
C LYS A 174 -6.94 -9.34 18.81
N ASN A 175 -6.30 -10.29 18.13
CA ASN A 175 -4.96 -10.79 18.47
C ASN A 175 -3.88 -9.73 18.24
N LEU A 176 -4.05 -8.91 17.20
CA LEU A 176 -3.14 -7.81 16.84
C LEU A 176 -3.48 -6.47 17.52
N ASP A 177 -4.50 -6.45 18.39
CA ASP A 177 -5.00 -5.25 19.09
C ASP A 177 -5.32 -4.07 18.15
N VAL A 178 -6.00 -4.38 17.04
CA VAL A 178 -6.45 -3.39 16.04
C VAL A 178 -7.94 -3.51 15.75
N VAL A 179 -8.53 -2.46 15.19
CA VAL A 179 -9.94 -2.42 14.80
C VAL A 179 -10.13 -2.08 13.32
N ASP A 180 -11.33 -2.33 12.80
CA ASP A 180 -11.68 -2.01 11.42
C ASP A 180 -11.49 -0.51 11.12
N ASN A 181 -10.96 -0.21 9.94
CA ASN A 181 -10.60 1.13 9.45
C ASN A 181 -9.52 1.85 10.27
N GLN A 182 -8.86 1.18 11.21
CA GLN A 182 -7.67 1.73 11.85
C GLN A 182 -6.53 1.83 10.84
N THR A 183 -5.72 2.85 11.00
CA THR A 183 -4.46 2.99 10.28
C THR A 183 -3.29 2.57 11.19
N VAL A 184 -2.35 1.78 10.65
CA VAL A 184 -1.16 1.29 11.36
C VAL A 184 0.12 1.53 10.56
N SER A 185 1.27 1.41 11.23
CA SER A 185 2.57 1.31 10.60
C SER A 185 3.01 -0.14 10.54
N VAL A 186 3.42 -0.62 9.37
CA VAL A 186 3.88 -2.00 9.18
C VAL A 186 5.33 -2.00 8.72
N ARG A 187 6.19 -2.67 9.49
CA ARG A 187 7.58 -2.91 9.09
C ARG A 187 7.67 -4.23 8.33
N VAL A 188 8.06 -4.15 7.07
CA VAL A 188 8.35 -5.34 6.25
C VAL A 188 9.71 -5.90 6.64
N LYS A 189 9.74 -7.19 7.00
CA LYS A 189 10.94 -7.96 7.32
C LYS A 189 11.43 -8.68 6.07
N SER A 190 12.20 -7.95 5.27
CA SER A 190 12.83 -8.38 4.02
C SER A 190 14.32 -8.05 4.02
N GLU A 191 15.03 -8.34 2.92
CA GLU A 191 16.44 -7.95 2.74
C GLU A 191 16.65 -6.43 2.77
N ARG A 192 15.64 -5.66 2.32
CA ARG A 192 15.62 -4.20 2.40
C ARG A 192 14.43 -3.74 3.24
N PRO A 193 14.53 -3.79 4.58
CA PRO A 193 13.42 -3.46 5.45
C PRO A 193 12.93 -2.03 5.22
N ILE A 194 11.63 -1.90 5.00
CA ILE A 194 10.95 -0.61 4.94
C ILE A 194 9.78 -0.61 5.92
N THR A 195 9.35 0.57 6.32
CA THR A 195 8.15 0.74 7.13
C THR A 195 7.14 1.52 6.31
N PHE A 196 6.02 0.87 6.02
CA PHE A 196 4.86 1.54 5.45
C PHE A 196 4.10 2.19 6.59
N GLU A 197 3.98 3.50 6.51
CA GLU A 197 3.05 4.26 7.33
C GLU A 197 1.70 4.33 6.62
N ASP A 198 0.66 4.68 7.37
CA ASP A 198 -0.68 4.88 6.84
C ASP A 198 -1.32 3.64 6.16
N VAL A 199 -1.06 2.44 6.71
CA VAL A 199 -1.63 1.17 6.21
C VAL A 199 -3.01 0.95 6.81
N LEU A 200 -4.05 0.85 5.99
CA LEU A 200 -5.42 0.62 6.45
C LEU A 200 -5.63 -0.84 6.88
N VAL A 201 -6.22 -1.05 8.05
CA VAL A 201 -6.75 -2.32 8.52
C VAL A 201 -8.21 -2.48 8.06
N ARG A 202 -8.52 -3.63 7.46
CA ARG A 202 -9.86 -4.00 7.00
C ARG A 202 -10.26 -5.31 7.65
N VAL A 203 -11.31 -5.28 8.45
CA VAL A 203 -11.80 -6.43 9.22
C VAL A 203 -13.09 -6.97 8.60
N SER A 204 -13.11 -8.26 8.29
CA SER A 204 -14.32 -8.97 7.88
C SER A 204 -14.18 -10.46 8.15
N ASP A 205 -15.28 -11.13 8.51
CA ASP A 205 -15.30 -12.60 8.67
C ASP A 205 -15.00 -13.36 7.37
N LYS A 206 -15.01 -12.66 6.23
CA LYS A 206 -14.64 -13.22 4.91
C LYS A 206 -13.16 -13.05 4.57
N TYR A 207 -12.38 -12.39 5.42
CA TYR A 207 -10.99 -12.08 5.18
C TYR A 207 -10.05 -13.07 5.87
N SER A 208 -8.95 -13.36 5.18
CA SER A 208 -7.80 -14.08 5.72
C SER A 208 -6.69 -13.06 6.00
N LEU A 209 -5.93 -13.23 7.08
CA LEU A 209 -4.83 -12.33 7.44
C LEU A 209 -3.79 -12.22 6.31
N ALA A 210 -3.71 -11.06 5.67
CA ALA A 210 -2.68 -10.74 4.68
C ALA A 210 -2.56 -9.23 4.48
N MET A 211 -1.33 -8.72 4.41
CA MET A 211 -1.04 -7.37 3.91
C MET A 211 -0.87 -7.41 2.40
N HIS A 212 -1.67 -6.63 1.68
CA HIS A 212 -1.58 -6.49 0.24
C HIS A 212 -0.75 -5.25 -0.11
N ILE A 213 0.30 -5.46 -0.91
CA ILE A 213 1.13 -4.38 -1.48
C ILE A 213 1.23 -4.54 -2.99
N ASP A 214 1.50 -3.47 -3.72
CA ASP A 214 1.72 -3.54 -5.17
C ASP A 214 3.17 -3.92 -5.53
N PHE A 215 3.47 -4.09 -6.82
CA PHE A 215 4.82 -4.43 -7.26
C PHE A 215 5.84 -3.30 -7.10
N ASP A 216 5.44 -2.02 -7.18
CA ASP A 216 6.38 -0.91 -6.94
C ASP A 216 6.80 -0.91 -5.46
N GLU A 217 5.86 -1.15 -4.54
CA GLU A 217 6.06 -1.30 -3.10
C GLU A 217 6.91 -2.52 -2.75
N ALA A 218 6.60 -3.69 -3.32
CA ALA A 218 7.36 -4.92 -3.11
C ALA A 218 8.82 -4.80 -3.60
N ASN A 219 9.02 -4.19 -4.76
CA ASN A 219 10.36 -3.92 -5.29
C ASN A 219 11.13 -2.94 -4.39
N ALA A 220 10.45 -1.92 -3.82
CA ALA A 220 11.08 -1.00 -2.88
C ALA A 220 11.52 -1.69 -1.58
N ALA A 221 10.75 -2.69 -1.13
CA ALA A 221 11.07 -3.52 0.03
C ALA A 221 12.10 -4.63 -0.25
N TRP A 222 12.50 -4.86 -1.50
CA TRP A 222 13.25 -6.06 -1.88
C TRP A 222 12.59 -7.36 -1.36
N TYR A 223 11.27 -7.43 -1.56
CA TYR A 223 10.45 -8.53 -1.06
C TYR A 223 10.78 -9.86 -1.74
N CYS A 224 10.88 -10.93 -0.94
CA CYS A 224 10.96 -12.32 -1.34
C CYS A 224 9.77 -13.13 -0.78
N GLU A 225 9.43 -14.25 -1.43
CA GLU A 225 8.36 -15.14 -0.94
C GLU A 225 8.68 -15.65 0.47
N GLY A 226 7.73 -15.45 1.39
CA GLY A 226 7.88 -15.81 2.80
C GLY A 226 8.27 -14.64 3.71
N ASP A 227 8.63 -13.48 3.15
CA ASP A 227 8.76 -12.25 3.93
C ASP A 227 7.41 -11.87 4.54
N TYR A 228 7.45 -11.26 5.72
CA TYR A 228 6.27 -10.91 6.50
C TYR A 228 6.36 -9.48 7.05
N GLY A 229 5.22 -8.92 7.42
CA GLY A 229 5.08 -7.65 8.08
C GLY A 229 4.90 -7.82 9.59
N GLU A 230 5.33 -6.82 10.34
CA GLU A 230 5.00 -6.66 11.75
C GLU A 230 4.40 -5.27 11.95
N ILE A 231 3.29 -5.17 12.70
CA ILE A 231 2.79 -3.87 13.12
C ILE A 231 3.79 -3.30 14.12
N VAL A 232 4.31 -2.11 13.80
CA VAL A 232 5.19 -1.38 14.69
C VAL A 232 4.38 -0.23 15.28
N ASN A 233 4.08 -0.31 16.58
CA ASN A 233 3.42 0.78 17.28
C ASN A 233 4.28 2.02 17.18
N SER A 234 3.83 3.00 16.40
CA SER A 234 4.26 4.38 16.56
C SER A 234 3.63 4.90 17.86
N SER A 235 4.14 4.44 19.00
CA SER A 235 4.00 5.18 20.27
C SER A 235 4.84 6.47 20.18
N GLN A 236 4.45 7.32 19.23
CA GLN A 236 4.71 8.73 19.07
C GLN A 236 3.61 9.20 18.11
N THR A 237 2.44 9.44 18.69
CA THR A 237 1.45 10.41 18.19
C THR A 237 2.20 11.58 17.56
N TYR A 238 2.21 11.67 16.23
CA TYR A 238 2.30 12.96 15.59
C TYR A 238 1.00 13.68 15.96
N LYS A 239 1.06 14.50 17.01
CA LYS A 239 0.01 15.48 17.26
C LYS A 239 -0.09 16.35 16.01
N SER A 240 -1.13 16.14 15.22
CA SER A 240 -1.63 17.16 14.32
C SER A 240 -1.88 18.40 15.18
N GLN A 241 -1.08 19.44 15.00
CA GLN A 241 -1.47 20.77 15.42
C GLN A 241 -2.55 21.24 14.44
N GLU A 242 -3.77 20.80 14.66
CA GLU A 242 -4.94 21.62 14.33
C GLU A 242 -4.92 22.78 15.34
N ASN A 243 -4.38 23.92 14.93
CA ASN A 243 -4.63 25.18 15.63
C ASN A 243 -5.81 25.86 14.95
N ASP A 244 -6.96 25.67 15.56
CA ASP A 244 -8.12 26.56 15.52
C ASP A 244 -7.66 28.02 15.55
N ARG A 245 -7.95 28.75 14.48
CA ARG A 245 -7.92 30.21 14.51
C ARG A 245 -9.21 30.70 15.14
N GLN A 246 -9.26 30.73 16.46
CA GLN A 246 -10.14 31.64 17.16
C GLN A 246 -9.53 33.05 17.18
N VAL A 247 -10.40 34.00 16.85
CA VAL A 247 -10.16 35.42 16.70
C VAL A 247 -10.07 36.04 18.08
N GLU A 248 -8.91 36.56 18.47
CA GLU A 248 -8.84 37.58 19.51
C GLU A 248 -8.00 38.78 19.06
N LYS A 249 -8.70 39.91 19.00
CA LYS A 249 -8.15 41.25 18.82
C LYS A 249 -7.52 41.67 20.14
N THR A 250 -6.25 42.06 20.12
CA THR A 250 -5.78 43.17 20.94
C THR A 250 -4.58 43.83 20.28
N SER A 251 -4.77 45.13 20.03
CA SER A 251 -3.76 46.16 19.81
C SER A 251 -2.54 46.01 20.72
N HIS A 252 -1.34 46.35 20.24
CA HIS A 252 -0.42 47.30 20.87
C HIS A 252 0.69 47.70 19.87
N ALA A 253 1.23 48.89 20.11
CA ALA A 253 1.78 49.83 19.14
C ALA A 253 3.16 49.49 18.54
N GLU A 254 3.46 50.27 17.51
CA GLU A 254 4.60 50.29 16.61
C GLU A 254 5.97 50.43 17.31
N GLU A 255 6.95 49.63 16.87
CA GLU A 255 8.35 50.04 16.80
C GLU A 255 8.84 49.82 15.37
N VAL A 256 9.19 50.93 14.72
CA VAL A 256 9.66 51.02 13.34
C VAL A 256 11.13 50.62 13.28
N SER A 257 11.46 49.48 12.68
CA SER A 257 12.81 49.19 12.20
C SER A 257 12.86 49.32 10.68
N THR A 258 13.81 50.11 10.21
CA THR A 258 13.98 50.51 8.82
C THR A 258 14.49 49.35 7.97
N VAL A 259 13.57 48.52 7.48
CA VAL A 259 13.89 47.36 6.62
C VAL A 259 14.18 47.84 5.19
N SER A 260 15.44 47.77 4.78
CA SER A 260 15.87 47.99 3.39
C SER A 260 15.34 46.86 2.50
N LYS A 261 14.60 47.18 1.43
CA LYS A 261 13.89 46.22 0.57
C LYS A 261 14.33 46.36 -0.89
N GLU A 262 14.66 45.25 -1.56
CA GLU A 262 14.97 45.23 -3.00
C GLU A 262 14.06 44.25 -3.76
N LEU A 263 13.56 44.70 -4.93
CA LEU A 263 12.66 43.93 -5.79
C LEU A 263 13.46 43.24 -6.90
N LEU A 264 13.45 41.91 -6.91
CA LEU A 264 14.10 41.12 -7.96
C LEU A 264 13.11 40.81 -9.09
N LYS A 265 13.23 41.54 -10.21
CA LYS A 265 12.41 41.32 -11.42
C LYS A 265 12.93 40.20 -12.34
N ARG A 266 13.83 39.34 -11.87
CA ARG A 266 14.44 38.26 -12.68
C ARG A 266 13.61 36.98 -12.67
N LYS A 267 13.54 36.30 -13.81
CA LYS A 267 12.83 35.01 -13.99
C LYS A 267 13.55 33.84 -13.31
N LEU A 268 14.87 33.93 -13.14
CA LEU A 268 15.71 32.96 -12.43
C LEU A 268 16.57 33.72 -11.41
N ILE A 269 16.53 33.27 -10.15
CA ILE A 269 17.32 33.82 -9.04
C ILE A 269 18.37 32.77 -8.67
N VAL A 270 19.64 33.15 -8.80
CA VAL A 270 20.81 32.31 -8.53
C VAL A 270 21.54 32.75 -7.27
N GLU A 271 22.44 31.90 -6.77
CA GLU A 271 23.16 32.14 -5.51
C GLU A 271 23.87 33.50 -5.46
N GLU A 272 24.49 33.90 -6.58
CA GLU A 272 25.22 35.16 -6.68
C GLU A 272 24.30 36.38 -6.47
N ASP A 273 23.05 36.33 -6.93
CA ASP A 273 22.09 37.42 -6.70
C ASP A 273 21.85 37.62 -5.19
N ILE A 274 21.75 36.52 -4.43
CA ILE A 274 21.53 36.54 -2.97
C ILE A 274 22.77 37.04 -2.23
N ARG A 275 23.96 36.62 -2.64
CA ARG A 275 25.23 37.08 -2.05
C ARG A 275 25.43 38.59 -2.27
N GLN A 276 25.04 39.12 -3.42
CA GLN A 276 25.11 40.57 -3.69
C GLN A 276 24.13 41.36 -2.81
N ILE A 277 22.93 40.85 -2.60
CA ILE A 277 21.93 41.46 -1.72
C ILE A 277 22.41 41.45 -0.26
N ALA A 278 22.96 40.33 0.21
CA ALA A 278 23.55 40.24 1.54
C ALA A 278 24.68 41.28 1.75
N LYS A 279 25.56 41.45 0.75
CA LYS A 279 26.62 42.47 0.77
C LYS A 279 26.09 43.91 0.84
N LYS A 280 24.87 44.16 0.35
CA LYS A 280 24.20 45.47 0.46
C LYS A 280 23.51 45.68 1.82
N GLY A 281 23.58 44.70 2.74
CA GLY A 281 22.92 44.78 4.05
C GLY A 281 21.39 44.68 3.99
N ILE A 282 20.86 44.05 2.93
CA ILE A 282 19.43 43.88 2.72
C ILE A 282 18.99 42.56 3.34
N ASP A 283 18.05 42.63 4.28
CA ASP A 283 17.55 41.51 5.06
C ASP A 283 16.21 40.98 4.55
N SER A 284 15.61 41.61 3.53
CA SER A 284 14.39 41.15 2.88
C SER A 284 14.32 41.44 1.38
N ILE A 285 13.83 40.45 0.62
CA ILE A 285 13.70 40.53 -0.84
C ILE A 285 12.29 40.21 -1.29
N TYR A 286 11.80 40.91 -2.32
CA TYR A 286 10.57 40.53 -3.01
C TYR A 286 10.89 39.67 -4.22
N VAL A 287 10.26 38.49 -4.29
CA VAL A 287 10.38 37.56 -5.41
C VAL A 287 9.04 37.41 -6.11
N HIS A 288 9.05 37.58 -7.42
CA HIS A 288 7.86 37.43 -8.24
C HIS A 288 7.40 35.95 -8.25
N LYS A 289 6.09 35.70 -8.26
CA LYS A 289 5.51 34.34 -8.15
C LYS A 289 5.96 33.38 -9.27
N LYS A 290 6.30 33.92 -10.44
CA LYS A 290 6.80 33.15 -11.60
C LYS A 290 8.33 32.98 -11.62
N SER A 291 9.05 33.52 -10.65
CA SER A 291 10.50 33.41 -10.58
C SER A 291 10.91 32.07 -9.99
N ILE A 292 11.90 31.42 -10.61
CA ILE A 292 12.50 30.20 -10.11
C ILE A 292 13.69 30.57 -9.23
N ILE A 293 13.71 30.12 -7.98
CA ILE A 293 14.86 30.25 -7.08
C ILE A 293 15.63 28.92 -7.12
N THR A 294 16.90 28.95 -7.53
CA THR A 294 17.72 27.74 -7.60
C THR A 294 17.98 27.15 -6.20
N PRO A 295 18.30 25.85 -6.08
CA PRO A 295 18.62 25.24 -4.79
C PRO A 295 19.75 25.99 -4.04
N LEU A 296 20.84 26.32 -4.74
CA LEU A 296 21.95 27.10 -4.17
C LEU A 296 21.53 28.49 -3.70
N ALA A 297 20.60 29.14 -4.41
CA ALA A 297 20.03 30.41 -3.97
C ALA A 297 19.17 30.25 -2.71
N LYS A 298 18.38 29.17 -2.59
CA LYS A 298 17.62 28.87 -1.36
C LYS A 298 18.52 28.63 -0.16
N ASP A 299 19.63 27.94 -0.37
CA ASP A 299 20.62 27.69 0.69
C ASP A 299 21.31 28.98 1.12
N ALA A 300 21.69 29.85 0.19
CA ALA A 300 22.23 31.17 0.49
C ALA A 300 21.21 32.05 1.25
N ILE A 301 19.93 32.05 0.86
CA ILE A 301 18.87 32.79 1.55
C ILE A 301 18.78 32.37 3.03
N ARG A 302 18.81 31.05 3.28
CA ARG A 302 18.78 30.50 4.65
C ARG A 302 20.02 30.90 5.45
N LYS A 303 21.19 30.82 4.82
CA LYS A 303 22.48 31.16 5.45
C LYS A 303 22.57 32.63 5.83
N GLU A 304 22.18 33.52 4.93
CA GLU A 304 22.23 34.97 5.11
C GLU A 304 21.01 35.53 5.86
N ARG A 305 20.07 34.67 6.28
CA ARG A 305 18.84 35.02 7.02
C ARG A 305 17.95 36.05 6.32
N ILE A 306 17.93 36.04 4.99
CA ILE A 306 17.15 36.96 4.18
C ILE A 306 15.69 36.50 4.14
N LYS A 307 14.74 37.40 4.45
CA LYS A 307 13.31 37.13 4.35
C LYS A 307 12.84 37.25 2.91
N VAL A 308 12.26 36.19 2.37
CA VAL A 308 11.63 36.22 1.04
C VAL A 308 10.17 36.58 1.18
N LEU A 309 9.79 37.73 0.60
CA LEU A 309 8.42 38.21 0.55
C LEU A 309 7.86 37.93 -0.85
N GLN A 310 6.69 37.28 -0.93
CA GLN A 310 5.98 37.07 -2.19
C GLN A 310 5.12 38.29 -2.50
N ASN A 311 5.27 38.87 -3.70
CA ASN A 311 4.44 40.00 -4.09
C ASN A 311 3.07 39.51 -4.63
N ALA A 312 1.97 40.14 -4.20
CA ALA A 312 0.61 39.82 -4.63
C ALA A 312 0.22 40.65 -5.87
N GLU A 313 -0.15 39.93 -6.94
CA GLU A 313 -0.83 40.35 -8.18
C GLU A 313 -0.30 41.57 -8.98
N GLU A 314 0.16 41.29 -10.21
CA GLU A 314 -0.20 42.16 -11.35
C GLU A 314 -1.65 41.84 -11.73
N ARG A 315 -2.61 42.61 -11.20
CA ARG A 315 -3.91 42.82 -11.85
C ARG A 315 -3.74 43.93 -12.88
N GLY A 316 -3.80 43.54 -14.16
CA GLY A 316 -4.31 44.35 -15.25
C GLY A 316 -3.42 45.47 -15.79
N ALA A 317 -2.80 45.22 -16.94
CA ALA A 317 -2.88 46.12 -18.09
C ALA A 317 -2.69 45.28 -19.37
N LEU A 318 -3.56 45.56 -20.34
CA LEU A 318 -3.70 45.08 -21.72
C LEU A 318 -2.47 44.46 -22.39
#